data_AF-A0A7Y4NTG2-F1
#
_entry.id   AF-A0A7Y4NTG2-F1
#
_cell.length_a   1.000
_cell.length_b   1.000
_cell.length_c   1.000
_cell.angle_alpha   90.00
_cell.angle_beta   90.00
_cell.angle_gamma   90.00
#
_symmetry.space_group_name_H-M   'P 1'
#
loop_
_entity.id
_entity.type
_entity.pdbx_description
1 polymer ?
#
loop_
_entity_poly.entity_id
_entity_poly.type
_entity_poly.pdbx_seq_one_letter_code
_entity_poly.pdbx_strand_id
1 'polypeptide(L)'
;MSGQKGTIVELNPIDALGWIELDEGGRVRFGGTALKSFAVNPSVGTRVEVHGIAPGYKGVPKAVMVTPLVVAPAATEEPKAEPIRALKKTPWPTFVREHPRWSDVAETCVPCARKAPRPEIPEHPLFAPWRRELRETAPTCVDLKVPHYLKPERFDPSPGDCFAHGSVAWLDEPRWPSCGICARPLEMCVQIAPAVLADFLPGGRGLAALFCFHCGVAKNSDARVAYVRLVEPRHRVTGPEAWQSASSGWLRESQRVTPASPATELPPASWYRYRSEITPETASSALFGFDTLELDGPFPEGFDPDQLEEVDVEYDDWLAQQRGGASWGGARLGGVAGWDQADATPSCAHGEMLHLLDYEGGQFLDGALHVFSCRERVCELAFVAEF
;
A
#
# COMPACT_ATOMS: atom_id res chain seq x y z
N MET A 1 24.35 31.01 6.37
CA MET A 1 23.70 30.55 7.61
C MET A 1 24.45 29.30 8.03
N SER A 2 24.98 29.24 9.25
CA SER A 2 25.69 28.04 9.74
C SER A 2 24.66 26.94 9.98
N GLY A 3 24.85 25.76 9.39
CA GLY A 3 23.98 24.62 9.65
C GLY A 3 24.31 23.96 11.00
N GLN A 4 23.37 23.17 11.51
CA GLN A 4 23.58 22.38 12.74
C GLN A 4 24.30 21.08 12.39
N LYS A 5 25.32 20.71 13.16
CA LYS A 5 26.11 19.50 12.88
C LYS A 5 25.52 18.29 13.60
N GLY A 6 25.64 17.12 12.98
CA GLY A 6 25.12 15.89 13.56
C GLY A 6 25.64 14.63 12.88
N THR A 7 25.18 13.49 13.37
CA THR A 7 25.51 12.16 12.86
C THR A 7 24.22 11.45 12.45
N ILE A 8 24.22 10.81 11.28
CA ILE A 8 23.12 9.93 10.90
C ILE A 8 23.16 8.70 11.81
N VAL A 9 22.10 8.47 12.57
CA VAL A 9 22.00 7.34 13.53
C VAL A 9 21.03 6.26 13.06
N GLU A 10 20.09 6.62 12.20
CA GLU A 10 19.15 5.70 11.56
C GLU A 10 18.95 6.13 10.10
N LEU A 11 18.88 5.16 9.20
CA LEU A 11 18.55 5.38 7.80
C LEU A 11 17.84 4.12 7.27
N ASN A 12 16.63 4.31 6.78
CA ASN A 12 15.93 3.30 5.99
C ASN A 12 16.37 3.48 4.51
N PRO A 13 17.04 2.48 3.91
CA PRO A 13 17.49 2.58 2.53
C PRO A 13 16.34 2.52 1.51
N ILE A 14 15.13 2.11 1.92
CA ILE A 14 13.97 1.90 1.04
C ILE A 14 13.30 3.22 0.65
N ASP A 15 13.10 4.12 1.64
CA ASP A 15 12.38 5.40 1.47
C ASP A 15 13.31 6.62 1.68
N ALA A 16 14.61 6.37 1.93
CA ALA A 16 15.63 7.34 2.29
C ALA A 16 15.21 8.24 3.47
N LEU A 17 14.37 7.72 4.38
CA LEU A 17 14.01 8.38 5.63
C LEU A 17 14.97 7.96 6.73
N GLY A 18 15.32 8.90 7.60
CA GLY A 18 16.22 8.59 8.70
C GLY A 18 16.25 9.66 9.78
N TRP A 19 17.15 9.46 10.74
CA TRP A 19 17.35 10.36 11.86
C TRP A 19 18.81 10.80 11.95
N ILE A 20 18.98 12.10 12.20
CA ILE A 20 20.26 12.72 12.55
C ILE A 20 20.19 13.11 14.01
N GLU A 21 21.14 12.63 14.82
CA GLU A 21 21.38 13.12 16.17
C GLU A 21 22.29 14.35 16.08
N LEU A 22 21.83 15.47 16.65
CA LEU A 22 22.52 16.75 16.57
C LEU A 22 23.54 16.87 17.71
N ASP A 23 24.71 17.45 17.44
CA ASP A 23 25.79 17.59 18.42
C ASP A 23 25.37 18.41 19.65
N GLU A 24 24.51 19.41 19.45
CA GLU A 24 23.98 20.29 20.49
C GLU A 24 22.78 19.67 21.24
N GLY A 25 22.41 18.44 20.88
CA GLY A 25 21.32 17.68 21.48
C GLY A 25 20.04 17.70 20.65
N GLY A 26 19.24 16.65 20.84
CA GLY A 26 18.01 16.43 20.07
C GLY A 26 18.26 15.65 18.77
N ARG A 27 17.16 15.34 18.08
CA ARG A 27 17.18 14.60 16.82
C ARG A 27 16.28 15.27 15.79
N VAL A 28 16.72 15.21 14.54
CA VAL A 28 15.96 15.73 13.40
C VAL A 28 15.75 14.60 12.40
N ARG A 29 14.52 14.50 11.88
CA ARG A 29 14.20 13.54 10.82
C ARG A 29 14.65 14.10 9.48
N PHE A 30 15.08 13.25 8.56
CA PHE A 30 15.31 13.66 7.18
C PHE A 30 14.63 12.68 6.23
N GLY A 31 14.49 13.08 4.96
CA GLY A 31 14.05 12.21 3.88
C GLY A 31 14.92 12.39 2.64
N GLY A 32 14.74 11.54 1.63
CA GLY A 32 15.63 11.51 0.45
C GLY A 32 15.80 12.86 -0.26
N THR A 33 14.78 13.71 -0.27
CA THR A 33 14.87 15.06 -0.87
C THR A 33 15.85 16.00 -0.15
N ALA A 34 16.13 15.76 1.13
CA ALA A 34 17.12 16.52 1.89
C ALA A 34 18.57 16.06 1.60
N LEU A 35 18.75 14.88 1.01
CA LEU A 35 20.07 14.28 0.70
C LEU A 35 20.56 14.59 -0.72
N LYS A 36 19.88 15.44 -1.48
CA LYS A 36 20.23 15.77 -2.88
C LYS A 36 21.66 16.30 -3.10
N SER A 37 22.35 16.71 -2.05
CA SER A 37 23.73 17.21 -2.12
C SER A 37 24.79 16.09 -2.04
N PHE A 38 24.39 14.84 -1.77
CA PHE A 38 25.27 13.70 -1.69
C PHE A 38 25.48 13.06 -3.07
N ALA A 39 26.73 12.80 -3.43
CA ALA A 39 27.06 12.04 -4.65
C ALA A 39 26.78 10.54 -4.49
N VAL A 40 26.83 10.03 -3.26
CA VAL A 40 26.52 8.66 -2.87
C VAL A 40 25.66 8.71 -1.62
N ASN A 41 24.61 7.89 -1.54
CA ASN A 41 23.75 7.84 -0.37
C ASN A 41 24.57 7.60 0.91
N PRO A 42 24.42 8.43 1.95
CA PRO A 42 25.18 8.28 3.17
C PRO A 42 24.74 7.04 3.95
N SER A 43 25.58 6.53 4.85
CA SER A 43 25.27 5.43 5.76
C SER A 43 25.14 5.91 7.22
N VAL A 44 24.60 5.06 8.09
CA VAL A 44 24.64 5.28 9.55
C VAL A 44 26.08 5.49 10.03
N GLY A 45 26.31 6.50 10.87
CA GLY A 45 27.62 6.97 11.32
C GLY A 45 28.18 8.14 10.50
N THR A 46 27.55 8.50 9.37
CA THR A 46 28.01 9.61 8.53
C THR A 46 27.82 10.96 9.23
N ARG A 47 28.87 11.80 9.21
CA ARG A 47 28.86 13.17 9.74
C ARG A 47 28.29 14.16 8.74
N VAL A 48 27.35 14.97 9.20
CA VAL A 48 26.57 15.86 8.33
C VAL A 48 26.35 17.24 8.95
N GLU A 49 26.02 18.19 8.08
CA GLU A 49 25.53 19.52 8.45
C GLU A 49 24.10 19.69 7.92
N VAL A 50 23.20 20.09 8.80
CA VAL A 50 21.77 20.29 8.57
C VAL A 50 21.51 21.78 8.33
N HIS A 51 21.07 22.10 7.12
CA HIS A 51 20.76 23.45 6.65
C HIS A 51 19.26 23.68 6.71
N GLY A 52 18.79 24.17 7.86
CA GLY A 52 17.40 24.51 8.11
C GLY A 52 16.57 23.33 8.59
N ILE A 53 15.64 23.63 9.49
CA ILE A 53 14.69 22.68 10.08
C ILE A 53 13.28 23.23 9.86
N ALA A 54 12.39 22.41 9.32
CA ALA A 54 10.98 22.71 9.15
C ALA A 54 10.11 21.78 10.02
N PRO A 55 8.89 22.19 10.41
CA PRO A 55 7.94 21.28 11.03
C PRO A 55 7.58 20.15 10.04
N GLY A 56 7.88 18.91 10.42
CA GLY A 56 7.47 17.71 9.71
C GLY A 56 6.14 17.16 10.22
N TYR A 57 5.80 15.94 9.77
CA TYR A 57 4.59 15.23 10.19
C TYR A 57 4.47 15.18 11.73
N LYS A 58 3.28 15.51 12.25
CA LYS A 58 3.00 15.62 13.70
C LYS A 58 3.93 16.58 14.47
N GLY A 59 4.51 17.57 13.80
CA GLY A 59 5.40 18.56 14.40
C GLY A 59 6.82 18.07 14.67
N VAL A 60 7.16 16.87 14.19
CA VAL A 60 8.52 16.32 14.31
C VAL A 60 9.49 17.18 13.48
N PRO A 61 10.59 17.71 14.06
CA PRO A 61 11.57 18.49 13.33
C PRO A 61 12.13 17.72 12.12
N LYS A 62 12.04 18.32 10.92
CA LYS A 62 12.54 17.75 9.67
C LYS A 62 13.63 18.62 9.05
N ALA A 63 14.74 18.01 8.65
CA ALA A 63 15.81 18.67 7.92
C ALA A 63 15.35 19.08 6.51
N VAL A 64 15.62 20.33 6.13
CA VAL A 64 15.31 20.86 4.80
C VAL A 64 16.38 20.44 3.80
N MET A 65 17.65 20.52 4.20
CA MET A 65 18.80 20.10 3.40
C MET A 65 19.90 19.57 4.32
N VAL A 66 20.57 18.52 3.90
CA VAL A 66 21.68 17.89 4.61
C VAL A 66 22.87 17.85 3.67
N THR A 67 24.07 18.22 4.14
CA THR A 67 25.32 18.15 3.38
C THR A 67 26.37 17.35 4.16
N PRO A 68 27.30 16.65 3.48
CA PRO A 68 28.40 15.99 4.16
C PRO A 68 29.27 17.01 4.89
N LEU A 69 29.61 16.72 6.16
CA LEU A 69 30.56 17.52 6.92
C LEU A 69 31.97 17.07 6.50
N VAL A 70 32.72 17.92 5.78
CA VAL A 70 34.10 17.62 5.39
C VAL A 70 34.96 17.54 6.65
N VAL A 71 35.21 16.33 7.14
CA VAL A 71 36.23 16.07 8.17
C VAL A 71 37.51 15.72 7.42
N ALA A 72 38.56 16.51 7.63
CA ALA A 72 39.89 16.17 7.11
C ALA A 72 40.24 14.74 7.59
N PRO A 73 40.70 13.85 6.70
CA PRO A 73 40.89 12.46 7.07
C PRO A 73 41.97 12.37 8.14
N ALA A 74 41.63 11.81 9.31
CA ALA A 74 42.64 11.21 10.16
C ALA A 74 43.34 10.13 9.31
N ALA A 75 44.67 10.14 9.29
CA ALA A 75 45.48 9.25 8.47
C ALA A 75 44.99 7.80 8.58
N THR A 76 44.23 7.37 7.58
CA THR A 76 43.86 5.99 7.37
C THR A 76 45.11 5.31 6.82
N GLU A 77 45.59 4.27 7.53
CA GLU A 77 46.32 3.21 6.85
C GLU A 77 45.56 2.88 5.57
N GLU A 78 46.24 2.92 4.42
CA GLU A 78 45.64 2.48 3.16
C GLU A 78 44.98 1.13 3.44
N PRO A 79 43.65 1.00 3.25
CA PRO A 79 43.06 -0.31 3.30
C PRO A 79 43.77 -1.07 2.18
N LYS A 80 44.57 -2.07 2.55
CA LYS A 80 44.95 -3.12 1.62
C LYS A 80 43.65 -3.49 0.93
N ALA A 81 43.57 -3.19 -0.36
CA ALA A 81 42.48 -3.68 -1.17
C ALA A 81 42.50 -5.20 -0.99
N GLU A 82 41.63 -5.71 -0.13
CA GLU A 82 41.19 -7.07 -0.27
C GLU A 82 40.72 -7.13 -1.72
N PRO A 83 41.23 -8.08 -2.52
CA PRO A 83 40.74 -8.22 -3.88
C PRO A 83 39.23 -8.33 -3.74
N ILE A 84 38.49 -7.40 -4.36
CA ILE A 84 37.04 -7.52 -4.50
C ILE A 84 36.85 -8.90 -5.07
N ARG A 85 36.43 -9.84 -4.21
CA ARG A 85 36.15 -11.19 -4.61
C ARG A 85 35.03 -10.98 -5.61
N ALA A 86 35.29 -11.15 -6.90
CA ALA A 86 34.29 -10.97 -7.93
C ALA A 86 33.07 -11.77 -7.46
N LEU A 87 32.01 -11.06 -7.05
CA LEU A 87 30.80 -11.69 -6.59
C LEU A 87 30.32 -12.54 -7.75
N LYS A 88 30.19 -13.83 -7.48
CA LYS A 88 29.97 -14.83 -8.51
C LYS A 88 28.52 -14.66 -8.97
N LYS A 89 28.33 -13.88 -10.03
CA LYS A 89 27.03 -13.64 -10.62
C LYS A 89 26.36 -14.97 -11.00
N THR A 90 25.05 -15.04 -10.75
CA THR A 90 24.21 -16.19 -11.06
C THR A 90 23.76 -16.12 -12.52
N PRO A 91 24.04 -17.13 -13.35
CA PRO A 91 23.55 -17.16 -14.73
C PRO A 91 22.02 -17.16 -14.78
N TRP A 92 21.42 -16.41 -15.72
CA TRP A 92 19.97 -16.31 -15.88
C TRP A 92 19.23 -17.67 -15.93
N PRO A 93 19.70 -18.69 -16.69
CA PRO A 93 19.05 -20.00 -16.68
C PRO A 93 19.10 -20.71 -15.32
N THR A 94 20.08 -20.40 -14.48
CA THR A 94 20.16 -20.90 -13.11
C THR A 94 19.18 -20.17 -12.21
N PHE A 95 19.10 -18.84 -12.31
CA PHE A 95 18.11 -18.03 -11.60
C PHE A 95 16.67 -18.52 -11.85
N VAL A 96 16.28 -18.69 -13.12
CA VAL A 96 14.93 -19.17 -13.48
C VAL A 96 14.64 -20.56 -12.90
N ARG A 97 15.66 -21.43 -12.84
CA ARG A 97 15.51 -22.78 -12.26
C ARG A 97 15.35 -22.73 -10.74
N GLU A 98 16.04 -21.80 -10.07
CA GLU A 98 16.00 -21.63 -8.62
C GLU A 98 14.72 -20.90 -8.17
N HIS A 99 14.13 -20.07 -9.03
CA HIS A 99 12.90 -19.33 -8.78
C HIS A 99 11.79 -19.73 -9.77
N PRO A 100 11.23 -20.95 -9.68
CA PRO A 100 10.23 -21.43 -10.63
C PRO A 100 8.86 -20.76 -10.48
N ARG A 101 8.61 -20.07 -9.36
CA ARG A 101 7.37 -19.32 -9.09
C ARG A 101 7.61 -17.82 -9.17
N TRP A 102 6.66 -17.10 -9.75
CA TRP A 102 6.67 -15.65 -9.80
C TRP A 102 6.37 -15.02 -8.45
N SER A 103 5.25 -15.39 -7.82
CA SER A 103 4.77 -14.80 -6.58
C SER A 103 3.69 -15.66 -5.90
N ASP A 104 3.21 -15.18 -4.76
CA ASP A 104 2.09 -15.74 -4.00
C ASP A 104 0.79 -14.91 -4.13
N VAL A 105 0.68 -14.04 -5.14
CA VAL A 105 -0.45 -13.09 -5.30
C VAL A 105 -1.85 -13.72 -5.23
N ALA A 106 -1.99 -14.96 -5.70
CA ALA A 106 -3.27 -15.67 -5.63
C ALA A 106 -3.70 -16.01 -4.19
N GLU A 107 -2.79 -15.91 -3.23
CA GLU A 107 -2.96 -16.27 -1.82
C GLU A 107 -3.17 -15.05 -0.91
N THR A 108 -3.05 -13.83 -1.45
CA THR A 108 -3.12 -12.57 -0.68
C THR A 108 -4.47 -11.88 -0.74
N CYS A 109 -5.33 -12.27 -1.68
CA CYS A 109 -6.60 -11.60 -1.97
C CYS A 109 -7.79 -12.55 -1.82
N VAL A 110 -8.94 -12.02 -1.40
CA VAL A 110 -10.17 -12.84 -1.34
C VAL A 110 -10.55 -13.29 -2.76
N PRO A 111 -10.71 -14.60 -3.02
CA PRO A 111 -11.05 -15.08 -4.35
C PRO A 111 -12.47 -14.67 -4.74
N CYS A 112 -12.62 -14.22 -5.98
CA CYS A 112 -13.91 -13.90 -6.58
C CYS A 112 -14.55 -15.15 -7.19
N ALA A 113 -15.80 -15.44 -6.84
CA ALA A 113 -16.61 -16.53 -7.39
C ALA A 113 -16.99 -16.27 -8.86
N ARG A 114 -17.04 -15.01 -9.28
CA ARG A 114 -17.32 -14.62 -10.65
C ARG A 114 -16.06 -14.68 -11.50
N LYS A 115 -16.16 -15.36 -12.64
CA LYS A 115 -15.04 -15.43 -13.60
C LYS A 115 -14.85 -14.07 -14.27
N ALA A 116 -13.61 -13.58 -14.24
CA ALA A 116 -13.15 -12.45 -15.03
C ALA A 116 -12.26 -12.95 -16.19
N PRO A 117 -12.23 -12.26 -17.35
CA PRO A 117 -11.28 -12.57 -18.41
C PRO A 117 -9.86 -12.45 -17.90
N ARG A 118 -9.00 -13.44 -18.21
CA ARG A 118 -7.56 -13.36 -17.88
C ARG A 118 -6.88 -12.25 -18.67
N PRO A 119 -5.85 -11.59 -18.11
CA PRO A 119 -5.24 -10.46 -18.79
C PRO A 119 -4.52 -10.95 -20.04
N GLU A 120 -4.55 -10.13 -21.10
CA GLU A 120 -3.66 -10.31 -22.24
C GLU A 120 -2.29 -9.76 -21.85
N ILE A 121 -1.33 -10.65 -21.70
CA ILE A 121 0.03 -10.31 -21.28
C ILE A 121 0.92 -10.26 -22.53
N PRO A 122 1.46 -9.09 -22.92
CA PRO A 122 2.41 -8.95 -24.02
C PRO A 122 3.65 -9.82 -23.79
N GLU A 123 4.36 -10.19 -24.86
CA GLU A 123 5.61 -10.93 -24.72
C GLU A 123 6.72 -10.00 -24.23
N HIS A 124 7.42 -10.42 -23.17
CA HIS A 124 8.62 -9.77 -22.67
C HIS A 124 9.67 -10.85 -22.35
N PRO A 125 10.87 -10.81 -22.94
CA PRO A 125 11.85 -11.89 -22.79
C PRO A 125 12.23 -12.20 -21.35
N LEU A 126 12.31 -11.16 -20.49
CA LEU A 126 12.64 -11.32 -19.07
C LEU A 126 11.54 -12.05 -18.28
N PHE A 127 10.27 -11.77 -18.56
CA PHE A 127 9.13 -12.32 -17.82
C PHE A 127 8.53 -13.57 -18.48
N ALA A 128 9.01 -13.93 -19.67
CA ALA A 128 8.55 -15.09 -20.43
C ALA A 128 8.51 -16.41 -19.62
N PRO A 129 9.51 -16.74 -18.76
CA PRO A 129 9.46 -17.97 -17.97
C PRO A 129 8.22 -18.09 -17.08
N TRP A 130 7.71 -16.97 -16.57
CA TRP A 130 6.58 -16.93 -15.64
C TRP A 130 5.29 -16.39 -16.24
N ARG A 131 5.26 -16.05 -17.53
CA ARG A 131 4.09 -15.46 -18.22
C ARG A 131 2.81 -16.26 -18.00
N ARG A 132 2.90 -17.59 -18.00
CA ARG A 132 1.76 -18.48 -17.73
C ARG A 132 1.23 -18.31 -16.32
N GLU A 133 2.11 -18.33 -15.33
CA GLU A 133 1.74 -18.18 -13.92
C GLU A 133 1.14 -16.80 -13.66
N LEU A 134 1.79 -15.73 -14.14
CA LEU A 134 1.26 -14.36 -14.09
C LEU A 134 -0.18 -14.30 -14.59
N ARG A 135 -0.46 -14.89 -15.76
CA ARG A 135 -1.81 -14.92 -16.33
C ARG A 135 -2.81 -15.72 -15.51
N GLU A 136 -2.40 -16.88 -14.99
CA GLU A 136 -3.29 -17.81 -14.29
C GLU A 136 -3.58 -17.36 -12.84
N THR A 137 -2.64 -16.67 -12.21
CA THR A 137 -2.70 -16.23 -10.81
C THR A 137 -3.15 -14.78 -10.63
N ALA A 138 -3.27 -14.00 -11.71
CA ALA A 138 -3.77 -12.63 -11.67
C ALA A 138 -5.08 -12.53 -10.86
N PRO A 139 -5.10 -11.75 -9.77
CA PRO A 139 -6.26 -11.65 -8.90
C PRO A 139 -7.41 -10.93 -9.61
N THR A 140 -8.64 -11.32 -9.28
CA THR A 140 -9.85 -10.66 -9.75
C THR A 140 -10.17 -9.47 -8.85
N CYS A 141 -10.41 -8.31 -9.46
CA CYS A 141 -10.86 -7.10 -8.78
C CYS A 141 -12.21 -6.61 -9.34
N VAL A 142 -12.93 -5.84 -8.53
CA VAL A 142 -14.09 -5.05 -8.94
C VAL A 142 -13.88 -3.62 -8.48
N ASP A 143 -13.64 -2.74 -9.44
CA ASP A 143 -13.58 -1.30 -9.17
C ASP A 143 -14.95 -0.78 -8.77
N LEU A 144 -14.98 0.06 -7.75
CA LEU A 144 -16.16 0.70 -7.21
C LEU A 144 -16.02 2.20 -7.41
N LYS A 145 -16.73 2.72 -8.41
CA LYS A 145 -16.67 4.11 -8.79
C LYS A 145 -17.43 4.97 -7.79
N VAL A 146 -16.70 5.81 -7.07
CA VAL A 146 -17.25 6.87 -6.22
C VAL A 146 -17.31 8.17 -7.05
N PRO A 147 -18.47 8.82 -7.19
CA PRO A 147 -18.58 10.10 -7.88
C PRO A 147 -17.65 11.16 -7.29
N HIS A 148 -17.10 12.01 -8.15
CA HIS A 148 -16.24 13.10 -7.68
C HIS A 148 -17.05 14.10 -6.84
N TYR A 149 -16.52 14.47 -5.68
CA TYR A 149 -17.19 15.31 -4.69
C TYR A 149 -17.72 16.64 -5.27
N LEU A 150 -17.01 17.28 -6.21
CA LEU A 150 -17.47 18.51 -6.87
C LEU A 150 -18.78 18.42 -7.69
N LYS A 151 -19.32 17.21 -7.91
CA LYS A 151 -20.60 17.00 -8.62
C LYS A 151 -21.45 15.98 -7.85
N PRO A 152 -21.94 16.33 -6.64
CA PRO A 152 -22.77 15.42 -5.88
C PRO A 152 -24.12 15.25 -6.59
N GLU A 153 -24.53 14.01 -6.80
CA GLU A 153 -25.89 13.69 -7.19
C GLU A 153 -26.66 13.29 -5.95
N ARG A 154 -27.75 14.01 -5.64
CA ARG A 154 -28.59 13.70 -4.48
C ARG A 154 -29.11 12.28 -4.61
N PHE A 155 -28.76 11.44 -3.64
CA PHE A 155 -29.04 10.03 -3.62
C PHE A 155 -29.62 9.64 -2.25
N ASP A 156 -30.76 8.95 -2.23
CA ASP A 156 -31.34 8.38 -1.01
C ASP A 156 -30.99 6.88 -0.94
N PRO A 157 -30.13 6.45 0.00
CA PRO A 157 -29.64 5.08 0.02
C PRO A 157 -30.71 4.05 0.37
N SER A 158 -30.76 2.95 -0.38
CA SER A 158 -31.53 1.75 -0.05
C SER A 158 -30.63 0.59 0.40
N PRO A 159 -31.18 -0.50 0.99
CA PRO A 159 -30.41 -1.67 1.41
C PRO A 159 -29.64 -2.36 0.28
N GLY A 160 -30.10 -2.21 -0.96
CA GLY A 160 -29.53 -2.85 -2.15
C GLY A 160 -28.48 -1.99 -2.86
N ASP A 161 -28.25 -0.76 -2.41
CA ASP A 161 -27.29 0.13 -3.03
C ASP A 161 -25.90 0.03 -2.38
N CYS A 162 -24.85 0.24 -3.18
CA CYS A 162 -23.55 0.61 -2.66
C CYS A 162 -23.46 2.14 -2.58
N PHE A 163 -22.90 2.66 -1.50
CA PHE A 163 -22.75 4.10 -1.33
C PHE A 163 -21.62 4.44 -0.37
N ALA A 164 -21.15 5.66 -0.45
CA ALA A 164 -20.12 6.22 0.42
C ALA A 164 -20.66 7.51 1.06
N HIS A 165 -20.11 7.86 2.21
CA HIS A 165 -20.42 9.11 2.91
C HIS A 165 -21.90 9.31 3.30
N GLY A 166 -22.16 10.48 3.88
CA GLY A 166 -23.47 10.91 4.32
C GLY A 166 -23.83 10.44 5.71
N SER A 167 -25.09 10.68 6.07
CA SER A 167 -25.63 10.49 7.42
C SER A 167 -26.63 9.33 7.52
N VAL A 168 -26.68 8.46 6.51
CA VAL A 168 -27.58 7.31 6.49
C VAL A 168 -26.75 6.04 6.29
N ALA A 169 -27.08 4.99 7.04
CA ALA A 169 -26.50 3.66 6.92
C ALA A 169 -27.62 2.61 7.01
N TRP A 170 -27.40 1.42 6.44
CA TRP A 170 -28.27 0.27 6.67
C TRP A 170 -27.53 -0.80 7.45
N LEU A 171 -27.92 -1.00 8.71
CA LEU A 171 -27.17 -1.80 9.69
C LEU A 171 -28.04 -2.92 10.29
N ASP A 172 -27.37 -3.87 10.94
CA ASP A 172 -27.99 -4.97 11.71
C ASP A 172 -28.77 -4.47 12.94
N GLU A 173 -28.30 -3.36 13.51
CA GLU A 173 -28.86 -2.75 14.70
C GLU A 173 -29.40 -1.35 14.40
N PRO A 174 -30.49 -0.91 15.06
CA PRO A 174 -31.09 0.40 14.85
C PRO A 174 -30.32 1.52 15.58
N ARG A 175 -28.98 1.50 15.54
CA ARG A 175 -28.12 2.43 16.28
C ARG A 175 -26.90 2.83 15.47
N TRP A 176 -26.56 4.12 15.51
CA TRP A 176 -25.37 4.62 14.82
C TRP A 176 -24.10 4.23 15.61
N PRO A 177 -23.11 3.57 14.97
CA PRO A 177 -21.89 3.16 15.64
C PRO A 177 -21.12 4.35 16.24
N SER A 178 -20.47 4.13 17.38
CA SER A 178 -19.62 5.11 18.05
C SER A 178 -18.24 4.54 18.31
N CYS A 179 -17.23 5.40 18.31
CA CYS A 179 -15.85 5.06 18.62
C CYS A 179 -15.74 4.53 20.06
N GLY A 180 -15.18 3.34 20.22
CA GLY A 180 -14.97 2.72 21.54
C GLY A 180 -13.89 3.40 22.39
N ILE A 181 -13.26 4.46 21.89
CA ILE A 181 -12.21 5.21 22.61
C ILE A 181 -12.72 6.58 23.07
N CYS A 182 -13.21 7.40 22.13
CA CYS A 182 -13.66 8.77 22.45
C CYS A 182 -15.18 8.93 22.49
N ALA A 183 -15.95 7.85 22.29
CA ALA A 183 -17.41 7.84 22.21
C ALA A 183 -18.01 8.74 21.12
N ARG A 184 -17.19 9.36 20.27
CA ARG A 184 -17.68 10.11 19.12
C ARG A 184 -18.37 9.15 18.15
N PRO A 185 -19.49 9.55 17.56
CA PRO A 185 -20.07 8.84 16.43
C PRO A 185 -19.01 8.53 15.34
N LEU A 186 -19.14 7.41 14.62
CA LEU A 186 -18.23 7.05 13.51
C LEU A 186 -18.70 7.64 12.17
N GLU A 187 -17.76 8.05 11.31
CA GLU A 187 -18.06 8.63 9.99
C GLU A 187 -18.22 7.51 8.96
N MET A 188 -19.24 7.60 8.10
CA MET A 188 -19.44 6.63 7.03
C MET A 188 -18.35 6.77 5.97
N CYS A 189 -17.54 5.72 5.79
CA CYS A 189 -16.61 5.61 4.68
C CYS A 189 -17.34 5.03 3.48
N VAL A 190 -17.78 3.77 3.59
CA VAL A 190 -18.42 3.04 2.50
C VAL A 190 -19.36 1.95 3.02
N GLN A 191 -20.44 1.73 2.31
CA GLN A 191 -21.35 0.59 2.47
C GLN A 191 -21.49 -0.14 1.14
N ILE A 192 -21.20 -1.45 1.16
CA ILE A 192 -21.31 -2.34 0.00
C ILE A 192 -22.51 -3.24 0.17
N ALA A 193 -23.38 -3.26 -0.84
CA ALA A 193 -24.58 -4.06 -0.85
C ALA A 193 -24.26 -5.58 -0.84
N PRO A 194 -25.12 -6.40 -0.22
CA PRO A 194 -24.94 -7.86 -0.20
C PRO A 194 -24.74 -8.49 -1.59
N ALA A 195 -25.47 -8.00 -2.60
CA ALA A 195 -25.40 -8.54 -3.95
C ALA A 195 -24.03 -8.35 -4.61
N VAL A 196 -23.31 -7.28 -4.28
CA VAL A 196 -21.97 -7.00 -4.80
C VAL A 196 -20.92 -7.79 -4.02
N LEU A 197 -21.07 -7.89 -2.70
CA LEU A 197 -20.13 -8.61 -1.85
C LEU A 197 -20.22 -10.14 -2.00
N ALA A 198 -21.37 -10.67 -2.44
CA ALA A 198 -21.62 -12.09 -2.64
C ALA A 198 -20.63 -12.76 -3.61
N ASP A 199 -20.02 -12.00 -4.51
CA ASP A 199 -18.97 -12.49 -5.40
C ASP A 199 -17.68 -12.83 -4.64
N PHE A 200 -17.43 -12.23 -3.47
CA PHE A 200 -16.19 -12.41 -2.70
C PHE A 200 -16.39 -13.19 -1.40
N LEU A 201 -17.52 -12.96 -0.71
CA LEU A 201 -17.82 -13.57 0.58
C LEU A 201 -19.18 -14.28 0.58
N PRO A 202 -19.26 -15.50 1.12
CA PRO A 202 -20.51 -16.24 1.25
C PRO A 202 -21.39 -15.64 2.36
N GLY A 203 -22.69 -15.93 2.31
CA GLY A 203 -23.62 -15.63 3.41
C GLY A 203 -24.51 -14.42 3.22
N GLY A 204 -24.50 -13.76 2.05
CA GLY A 204 -25.52 -12.78 1.67
C GLY A 204 -25.59 -11.54 2.56
N ARG A 205 -24.48 -11.17 3.19
CA ARG A 205 -24.31 -9.93 3.97
C ARG A 205 -23.60 -8.87 3.15
N GLY A 206 -23.90 -7.62 3.42
CA GLY A 206 -23.14 -6.46 2.91
C GLY A 206 -21.95 -6.14 3.81
N LEU A 207 -21.20 -5.10 3.46
CA LEU A 207 -20.13 -4.55 4.29
C LEU A 207 -20.52 -3.13 4.68
N ALA A 208 -20.34 -2.78 5.94
CA ALA A 208 -20.35 -1.39 6.39
C ALA A 208 -19.00 -1.06 7.02
N ALA A 209 -18.38 0.02 6.54
CA ALA A 209 -17.14 0.58 7.05
C ALA A 209 -17.39 2.01 7.49
N LEU A 210 -17.36 2.23 8.81
CA LEU A 210 -17.39 3.54 9.44
C LEU A 210 -16.14 3.73 10.28
N PHE A 211 -15.62 4.95 10.36
CA PHE A 211 -14.30 5.20 10.94
C PHE A 211 -14.28 6.45 11.84
N CYS A 212 -13.47 6.42 12.90
CA CYS A 212 -13.24 7.56 13.78
C CYS A 212 -12.00 8.33 13.34
N PHE A 213 -12.16 9.37 12.52
CA PHE A 213 -11.05 10.21 12.06
C PHE A 213 -10.32 10.95 13.19
N HIS A 214 -10.96 11.12 14.35
CA HIS A 214 -10.31 11.72 15.51
C HIS A 214 -9.27 10.80 16.17
N CYS A 215 -9.61 9.53 16.39
CA CYS A 215 -8.72 8.59 17.06
C CYS A 215 -7.86 7.77 16.09
N GLY A 216 -8.38 7.53 14.89
CA GLY A 216 -7.82 6.60 13.93
C GLY A 216 -6.50 7.05 13.31
N VAL A 217 -6.26 8.36 13.19
CA VAL A 217 -4.95 8.92 12.77
C VAL A 217 -3.78 8.48 13.67
N ALA A 218 -4.07 8.15 14.94
CA ALA A 218 -3.08 7.66 15.89
C ALA A 218 -3.20 6.16 16.20
N LYS A 219 -4.30 5.52 15.81
CA LYS A 219 -4.67 4.14 16.18
C LYS A 219 -5.29 3.43 14.99
N ASN A 220 -4.59 3.45 13.88
CA ASN A 220 -5.09 3.13 12.55
C ASN A 220 -5.44 1.66 12.30
N SER A 221 -5.15 0.77 13.24
CA SER A 221 -5.52 -0.65 13.24
C SER A 221 -6.31 -1.08 14.49
N ASP A 222 -6.65 -0.15 15.40
CA ASP A 222 -7.38 -0.49 16.64
C ASP A 222 -8.87 -0.73 16.33
N ALA A 223 -9.35 -1.95 16.54
CA ALA A 223 -10.74 -2.34 16.25
C ALA A 223 -11.80 -1.43 16.91
N ARG A 224 -11.47 -0.70 17.98
CA ARG A 224 -12.41 0.22 18.65
C ARG A 224 -12.60 1.55 17.91
N VAL A 225 -11.71 1.92 17.00
CA VAL A 225 -11.82 3.19 16.25
C VAL A 225 -12.64 3.08 14.98
N ALA A 226 -13.13 1.89 14.63
CA ALA A 226 -13.92 1.68 13.43
C ALA A 226 -15.04 0.66 13.65
N TYR A 227 -16.04 0.74 12.78
CA TYR A 227 -17.06 -0.27 12.59
C TYR A 227 -16.87 -0.80 11.18
N VAL A 228 -16.07 -1.87 11.05
CA VAL A 228 -15.83 -2.57 9.79
C VAL A 228 -16.39 -3.97 9.93
N ARG A 229 -17.64 -4.17 9.49
CA ARG A 229 -18.38 -5.41 9.75
C ARG A 229 -19.20 -5.85 8.54
N LEU A 230 -19.37 -7.16 8.44
CA LEU A 230 -20.40 -7.74 7.60
C LEU A 230 -21.76 -7.51 8.24
N VAL A 231 -22.69 -6.92 7.49
CA VAL A 231 -24.01 -6.52 7.99
C VAL A 231 -25.15 -7.04 7.13
N GLU A 232 -26.26 -7.39 7.76
CA GLU A 232 -27.56 -7.49 7.14
C GLU A 232 -28.24 -6.11 7.18
N PRO A 233 -28.54 -5.50 6.03
CA PRO A 233 -29.04 -4.12 5.97
C PRO A 233 -30.53 -4.04 6.35
N ARG A 234 -30.86 -4.30 7.63
CA ARG A 234 -32.24 -4.40 8.15
C ARG A 234 -32.80 -3.06 8.59
N HIS A 235 -31.97 -2.20 9.17
CA HIS A 235 -32.41 -0.94 9.77
C HIS A 235 -31.78 0.26 9.05
N ARG A 236 -32.60 1.21 8.61
CA ARG A 236 -32.14 2.54 8.19
C ARG A 236 -31.79 3.34 9.44
N VAL A 237 -30.50 3.60 9.62
CA VAL A 237 -29.96 4.34 10.77
C VAL A 237 -29.50 5.71 10.29
N THR A 238 -29.90 6.76 11.00
CA THR A 238 -29.47 8.13 10.72
C THR A 238 -28.46 8.59 11.75
N GLY A 239 -27.31 9.09 11.29
CA GLY A 239 -26.27 9.69 12.11
C GLY A 239 -26.71 11.03 12.72
N PRO A 240 -26.00 11.55 13.72
CA PRO A 240 -26.37 12.78 14.41
C PRO A 240 -26.31 14.02 13.52
N GLU A 241 -27.28 14.93 13.68
CA GLU A 241 -27.43 16.16 12.87
C GLU A 241 -26.27 17.16 13.04
N ALA A 242 -25.71 17.24 14.24
CA ALA A 242 -24.59 18.12 14.58
C ALA A 242 -23.27 17.34 14.49
N TRP A 243 -22.80 17.15 13.26
CA TRP A 243 -21.50 16.55 13.00
C TRP A 243 -20.43 17.62 12.80
N GLN A 244 -19.38 17.62 13.62
CA GLN A 244 -18.12 18.31 13.30
C GLN A 244 -17.14 17.23 12.86
N SER A 245 -17.02 17.05 11.54
CA SER A 245 -16.07 16.10 10.97
C SER A 245 -14.66 16.55 11.32
N ALA A 246 -13.81 15.59 11.68
CA ALA A 246 -12.39 15.85 11.83
C ALA A 246 -11.65 15.82 10.48
N SER A 247 -12.29 15.29 9.43
CA SER A 247 -11.81 15.38 8.05
C SER A 247 -12.19 16.74 7.46
N SER A 248 -11.31 17.35 6.66
CA SER A 248 -11.46 18.67 6.05
C SER A 248 -12.85 18.83 5.42
N GLY A 249 -13.67 19.67 6.04
CA GLY A 249 -15.13 19.53 6.03
C GLY A 249 -15.78 19.32 4.68
N TRP A 250 -16.46 18.19 4.48
CA TRP A 250 -17.35 17.97 3.34
C TRP A 250 -18.62 17.14 3.68
N LEU A 251 -19.51 17.11 2.69
CA LEU A 251 -20.97 16.88 2.61
C LEU A 251 -21.71 15.95 3.58
N ARG A 252 -22.95 16.36 3.89
CA ARG A 252 -24.01 15.56 4.53
C ARG A 252 -24.64 14.50 3.62
N GLU A 253 -24.40 14.57 2.32
CA GLU A 253 -25.12 13.79 1.31
C GLU A 253 -24.37 12.50 0.97
N SER A 254 -25.10 11.40 0.92
CA SER A 254 -24.57 10.11 0.48
C SER A 254 -24.28 10.12 -1.02
N GLN A 255 -23.20 9.47 -1.41
CA GLN A 255 -22.77 9.34 -2.80
C GLN A 255 -22.98 7.91 -3.28
N ARG A 256 -23.66 7.75 -4.42
CA ARG A 256 -23.88 6.42 -5.02
C ARG A 256 -22.55 5.83 -5.46
N VAL A 257 -22.24 4.61 -5.03
CA VAL A 257 -21.06 3.87 -5.47
C VAL A 257 -21.49 2.87 -6.53
N THR A 258 -20.83 2.89 -7.69
CA THR A 258 -21.19 2.02 -8.83
C THR A 258 -20.12 0.95 -9.03
N PRO A 259 -20.43 -0.35 -8.86
CA PRO A 259 -19.50 -1.42 -9.16
C PRO A 259 -19.31 -1.57 -10.68
N ALA A 260 -18.06 -1.70 -11.11
CA ALA A 260 -17.69 -2.04 -12.48
C ALA A 260 -17.85 -3.55 -12.75
N SER A 261 -17.62 -3.94 -14.00
CA SER A 261 -17.45 -5.36 -14.34
C SER A 261 -16.17 -5.90 -13.70
N PRO A 262 -16.16 -7.15 -13.22
CA PRO A 262 -14.93 -7.77 -12.72
C PRO A 262 -13.84 -7.84 -13.80
N ALA A 263 -12.62 -7.55 -13.40
CA ALA A 263 -11.41 -7.64 -14.22
C ALA A 263 -10.34 -8.44 -13.47
N THR A 264 -9.34 -8.93 -14.18
CA THR A 264 -8.12 -9.45 -13.54
C THR A 264 -6.96 -8.51 -13.82
N GLU A 265 -6.22 -8.15 -12.79
CA GLU A 265 -5.11 -7.22 -12.90
C GLU A 265 -3.87 -7.80 -12.23
N LEU A 266 -2.71 -7.60 -12.85
CA LEU A 266 -1.43 -7.89 -12.22
C LEU A 266 -1.06 -6.77 -11.23
N PRO A 267 -0.49 -7.12 -10.06
CA PRO A 267 0.12 -6.16 -9.15
C PRO A 267 1.19 -5.30 -9.81
N PRO A 268 1.37 -4.03 -9.40
CA PRO A 268 2.54 -3.24 -9.78
C PRO A 268 3.82 -3.81 -9.14
N ALA A 269 4.99 -3.42 -9.66
CA ALA A 269 6.29 -3.81 -9.11
C ALA A 269 6.43 -3.46 -7.62
N SER A 270 5.92 -2.29 -7.22
CA SER A 270 5.94 -1.82 -5.83
C SER A 270 5.28 -2.81 -4.87
N TRP A 271 4.15 -3.42 -5.25
CA TRP A 271 3.47 -4.41 -4.42
C TRP A 271 4.36 -5.64 -4.16
N TYR A 272 5.03 -6.16 -5.20
CA TYR A 272 5.94 -7.30 -5.05
C TYR A 272 7.16 -6.94 -4.20
N ARG A 273 7.69 -5.73 -4.37
CA ARG A 273 8.80 -5.23 -3.56
C ARG A 273 8.47 -5.25 -2.08
N TYR A 274 7.28 -4.81 -1.69
CA TYR A 274 6.85 -4.86 -0.28
C TYR A 274 6.60 -6.28 0.22
N ARG A 275 6.24 -7.22 -0.67
CA ARG A 275 6.12 -8.65 -0.33
C ARG A 275 7.46 -9.38 -0.21
N SER A 276 8.57 -8.78 -0.63
CA SER A 276 9.85 -9.49 -0.77
C SER A 276 10.39 -10.10 0.53
N GLU A 277 10.09 -9.50 1.68
CA GLU A 277 10.47 -10.07 2.99
C GLU A 277 9.60 -11.27 3.40
N ILE A 278 8.40 -11.40 2.82
CA ILE A 278 7.42 -12.44 3.18
C ILE A 278 7.59 -13.67 2.28
N THR A 279 7.88 -13.47 1.00
CA THR A 279 8.08 -14.56 0.02
C THR A 279 9.44 -14.49 -0.70
N PRO A 280 10.56 -14.49 0.05
CA PRO A 280 11.91 -14.27 -0.49
C PRO A 280 12.35 -15.29 -1.55
N GLU A 281 11.70 -16.46 -1.62
CA GLU A 281 11.98 -17.50 -2.60
C GLU A 281 11.40 -17.25 -4.00
N THR A 282 10.53 -16.26 -4.14
CA THR A 282 9.82 -16.00 -5.40
C THR A 282 10.64 -15.16 -6.38
N ALA A 283 10.43 -15.34 -7.69
CA ALA A 283 11.16 -14.60 -8.71
C ALA A 283 10.92 -13.09 -8.61
N SER A 284 9.68 -12.67 -8.33
CA SER A 284 9.37 -11.25 -8.15
C SER A 284 10.08 -10.65 -6.94
N SER A 285 10.19 -11.38 -5.82
CA SER A 285 10.92 -10.91 -4.64
C SER A 285 12.42 -10.81 -4.89
N ALA A 286 12.99 -11.75 -5.63
CA ALA A 286 14.40 -11.70 -6.00
C ALA A 286 14.69 -10.61 -7.05
N LEU A 287 13.78 -10.35 -7.99
CA LEU A 287 13.92 -9.32 -9.03
C LEU A 287 13.68 -7.90 -8.50
N PHE A 288 12.66 -7.68 -7.68
CA PHE A 288 12.27 -6.35 -7.21
C PHE A 288 12.68 -6.06 -5.76
N GLY A 289 13.36 -7.01 -5.10
CA GLY A 289 13.78 -6.91 -3.71
C GLY A 289 14.90 -5.90 -3.47
N PHE A 290 15.49 -5.95 -2.28
CA PHE A 290 16.38 -4.91 -1.76
C PHE A 290 17.87 -5.08 -2.13
N ASP A 291 18.24 -6.19 -2.76
CA ASP A 291 19.63 -6.50 -3.11
C ASP A 291 19.94 -6.16 -4.58
N THR A 292 21.18 -5.74 -4.84
CA THR A 292 21.70 -5.65 -6.21
C THR A 292 21.59 -7.01 -6.88
N LEU A 293 20.87 -7.07 -8.00
CA LEU A 293 20.75 -8.27 -8.81
C LEU A 293 22.12 -8.72 -9.35
N GLU A 294 22.66 -9.77 -8.76
CA GLU A 294 23.91 -10.38 -9.22
C GLU A 294 23.63 -11.40 -10.33
N LEU A 295 22.98 -10.96 -11.41
CA LEU A 295 22.65 -11.82 -12.56
C LEU A 295 23.67 -11.67 -13.69
N ASP A 296 23.93 -12.77 -14.39
CA ASP A 296 24.77 -12.80 -15.60
C ASP A 296 24.10 -13.62 -16.70
N GLY A 297 24.59 -13.47 -17.92
CA GLY A 297 24.07 -14.15 -19.09
C GLY A 297 24.32 -15.67 -19.10
N PRO A 298 23.87 -16.36 -20.17
CA PRO A 298 23.20 -15.78 -21.34
C PRO A 298 21.77 -15.37 -21.01
N PHE A 299 21.41 -14.13 -21.35
CA PHE A 299 20.04 -13.66 -21.30
C PHE A 299 19.24 -14.12 -22.52
N PRO A 300 17.90 -14.13 -22.46
CA PRO A 300 17.06 -14.43 -23.62
C PRO A 300 17.34 -13.49 -24.80
N GLU A 301 17.15 -13.99 -26.02
CA GLU A 301 17.29 -13.18 -27.24
C GLU A 301 16.36 -11.95 -27.19
N GLY A 302 16.90 -10.78 -27.51
CA GLY A 302 16.14 -9.52 -27.51
C GLY A 302 16.04 -8.82 -26.16
N PHE A 303 16.62 -9.37 -25.08
CA PHE A 303 16.75 -8.67 -23.80
C PHE A 303 18.03 -7.82 -23.76
N ASP A 304 17.91 -6.58 -23.28
CA ASP A 304 19.04 -5.70 -23.02
C ASP A 304 19.46 -5.82 -21.53
N PRO A 305 20.66 -6.32 -21.21
CA PRO A 305 21.12 -6.48 -19.84
C PRO A 305 21.09 -5.20 -18.99
N ASP A 306 21.18 -4.03 -19.63
CA ASP A 306 21.12 -2.73 -18.94
C ASP A 306 19.73 -2.49 -18.31
N GLN A 307 18.68 -3.16 -18.80
CA GLN A 307 17.32 -3.13 -18.21
C GLN A 307 17.24 -3.78 -16.83
N LEU A 308 18.28 -4.50 -16.38
CA LEU A 308 18.33 -5.04 -15.01
C LEU A 308 18.57 -3.97 -13.95
N GLU A 309 19.07 -2.78 -14.32
CA GLU A 309 19.29 -1.69 -13.39
C GLU A 309 17.98 -1.07 -12.87
N GLU A 310 16.90 -1.12 -13.68
CA GLU A 310 15.57 -0.56 -13.40
C GLU A 310 14.45 -1.56 -13.74
N VAL A 311 14.62 -2.82 -13.30
CA VAL A 311 13.70 -3.91 -13.64
C VAL A 311 12.25 -3.68 -13.17
N ASP A 312 12.06 -2.90 -12.10
CA ASP A 312 10.75 -2.47 -11.61
C ASP A 312 10.05 -1.51 -12.57
N VAL A 313 10.78 -0.53 -13.12
CA VAL A 313 10.29 0.39 -14.14
C VAL A 313 9.93 -0.36 -15.42
N GLU A 314 10.79 -1.27 -15.89
CA GLU A 314 10.51 -2.10 -17.07
C GLU A 314 9.26 -2.97 -16.87
N TYR A 315 9.08 -3.54 -15.66
CA TYR A 315 7.88 -4.31 -15.34
C TYR A 315 6.61 -3.45 -15.38
N ASP A 316 6.63 -2.29 -14.74
CA ASP A 316 5.45 -1.41 -14.68
C ASP A 316 5.11 -0.80 -16.05
N ASP A 317 6.11 -0.44 -16.86
CA ASP A 317 5.90 0.02 -18.25
C ASP A 317 5.33 -1.10 -19.13
N TRP A 318 5.84 -2.32 -18.98
CA TRP A 318 5.28 -3.49 -19.64
C TRP A 318 3.83 -3.78 -19.22
N LEU A 319 3.50 -3.61 -17.93
CA LEU A 319 2.14 -3.74 -17.43
C LEU A 319 1.21 -2.61 -17.91
N ALA A 320 1.70 -1.37 -18.00
CA ALA A 320 0.91 -0.21 -18.40
C ALA A 320 0.32 -0.36 -19.81
N GLN A 321 1.01 -1.09 -20.69
CA GLN A 321 0.52 -1.47 -22.02
C GLN A 321 -0.81 -2.25 -21.97
N GLN A 322 -1.12 -2.94 -20.86
CA GLN A 322 -2.37 -3.68 -20.67
C GLN A 322 -3.54 -2.79 -20.24
N ARG A 323 -3.26 -1.71 -19.48
CA ARG A 323 -4.29 -0.93 -18.77
C ARG A 323 -4.91 0.19 -19.62
N GLY A 324 -4.36 0.48 -20.79
CA GLY A 324 -4.82 1.59 -21.64
C GLY A 324 -4.82 2.95 -20.92
N GLY A 325 -3.99 3.11 -19.87
CA GLY A 325 -3.90 4.33 -19.07
C GLY A 325 -5.01 4.56 -18.03
N ALA A 326 -5.87 3.58 -17.76
CA ALA A 326 -6.87 3.71 -16.69
C ALA A 326 -6.22 3.50 -15.31
N SER A 327 -6.13 4.55 -14.50
CA SER A 327 -5.85 4.46 -13.07
C SER A 327 -7.17 4.32 -12.31
N TRP A 328 -7.23 3.40 -11.35
CA TRP A 328 -8.32 3.37 -10.39
C TRP A 328 -8.18 4.51 -9.39
N GLY A 329 -9.32 5.01 -8.89
CA GLY A 329 -9.40 5.89 -7.73
C GLY A 329 -10.76 5.72 -7.06
N GLY A 330 -10.78 5.60 -5.73
CA GLY A 330 -12.01 5.43 -4.94
C GLY A 330 -12.03 4.16 -4.11
N ALA A 331 -12.85 3.16 -4.48
CA ALA A 331 -12.95 1.88 -3.75
C ALA A 331 -12.76 0.68 -4.69
N ARG A 332 -12.18 -0.43 -4.23
CA ARG A 332 -11.92 -1.64 -5.03
C ARG A 332 -12.11 -2.88 -4.16
N LEU A 333 -12.88 -3.85 -4.64
CA LEU A 333 -13.05 -5.15 -4.00
C LEU A 333 -12.14 -6.19 -4.63
N GLY A 334 -11.46 -6.97 -3.79
CA GLY A 334 -10.45 -7.92 -4.23
C GLY A 334 -9.32 -7.24 -5.00
N GLY A 335 -8.62 -8.02 -5.84
CA GLY A 335 -7.37 -7.58 -6.42
C GLY A 335 -6.29 -7.39 -5.36
N VAL A 336 -5.14 -6.90 -5.78
CA VAL A 336 -4.17 -6.30 -4.87
C VAL A 336 -4.47 -4.82 -4.74
N ALA A 337 -4.58 -4.36 -3.50
CA ALA A 337 -4.54 -2.95 -3.17
C ALA A 337 -3.18 -2.36 -3.56
N GLY A 338 -3.12 -1.03 -3.65
CA GLY A 338 -1.86 -0.29 -3.51
C GLY A 338 -1.27 -0.38 -2.09
N TRP A 339 -1.57 -1.46 -1.35
CA TRP A 339 -1.13 -1.72 0.00
C TRP A 339 0.38 -1.83 0.02
N ASP A 340 1.02 -0.79 0.53
CA ASP A 340 2.46 -0.59 0.46
C ASP A 340 3.20 -1.08 1.72
N GLN A 341 2.47 -1.60 2.71
CA GLN A 341 3.01 -2.04 4.00
C GLN A 341 2.68 -3.50 4.30
N ALA A 342 3.32 -4.42 3.59
CA ALA A 342 3.05 -5.85 3.75
C ALA A 342 3.22 -6.36 5.21
N ASP A 343 4.12 -5.76 5.99
CA ASP A 343 4.37 -6.07 7.41
C ASP A 343 3.21 -5.70 8.35
N ALA A 344 2.38 -4.72 7.96
CA ALA A 344 1.20 -4.32 8.71
C ALA A 344 -0.05 -5.18 8.37
N THR A 345 0.09 -6.18 7.49
CA THR A 345 -1.03 -7.08 7.12
C THR A 345 -1.55 -7.83 8.34
N PRO A 346 -2.85 -7.74 8.68
CA PRO A 346 -3.39 -8.45 9.83
C PRO A 346 -3.29 -9.97 9.69
N SER A 347 -3.05 -10.65 10.82
CA SER A 347 -3.07 -12.11 10.90
C SER A 347 -4.07 -12.59 11.94
N CYS A 348 -4.57 -13.81 11.74
CA CYS A 348 -5.44 -14.51 12.69
C CYS A 348 -4.91 -15.93 12.92
N ALA A 349 -5.64 -16.73 13.72
CA ALA A 349 -5.25 -18.14 13.98
C ALA A 349 -5.17 -19.02 12.71
N HIS A 350 -5.73 -18.55 11.58
CA HIS A 350 -5.72 -19.24 10.29
C HIS A 350 -4.65 -18.68 9.31
N GLY A 351 -3.72 -17.86 9.82
CA GLY A 351 -2.64 -17.23 9.04
C GLY A 351 -2.92 -15.77 8.68
N GLU A 352 -2.13 -15.27 7.73
CA GLU A 352 -2.29 -13.95 7.11
C GLU A 352 -3.71 -13.80 6.55
N MET A 353 -4.35 -12.68 6.85
CA MET A 353 -5.71 -12.39 6.39
C MET A 353 -5.68 -11.88 4.94
N LEU A 354 -6.70 -12.25 4.17
CA LEU A 354 -6.81 -11.93 2.74
C LEU A 354 -7.35 -10.52 2.55
N HIS A 355 -6.72 -9.75 1.68
CA HIS A 355 -7.20 -8.42 1.29
C HIS A 355 -8.57 -8.51 0.59
N LEU A 356 -9.53 -7.72 1.07
CA LEU A 356 -10.92 -7.71 0.61
C LEU A 356 -11.31 -6.39 -0.04
N LEU A 357 -10.96 -5.27 0.59
CA LEU A 357 -11.36 -3.94 0.13
C LEU A 357 -10.15 -3.00 0.24
N ASP A 358 -9.90 -2.27 -0.84
CA ASP A 358 -9.09 -1.06 -0.84
C ASP A 358 -10.05 0.13 -0.96
N TYR A 359 -9.99 1.06 -0.02
CA TYR A 359 -10.76 2.30 -0.08
C TYR A 359 -9.82 3.49 0.05
N GLU A 360 -9.25 3.87 -1.08
CA GLU A 360 -8.54 5.13 -1.29
C GLU A 360 -9.59 6.24 -1.43
N GLY A 361 -10.30 6.51 -0.34
CA GLY A 361 -11.51 7.34 -0.25
C GLY A 361 -11.40 8.79 -0.72
N GLY A 362 -10.38 9.17 -1.48
CA GLY A 362 -10.08 10.54 -1.84
C GLY A 362 -9.84 11.38 -0.58
N GLN A 363 -10.27 12.64 -0.61
CA GLN A 363 -9.99 13.73 0.34
C GLN A 363 -10.31 13.50 1.84
N PHE A 364 -10.75 12.31 2.24
CA PHE A 364 -11.08 11.95 3.63
C PHE A 364 -9.92 11.28 4.35
N LEU A 365 -9.08 10.58 3.60
CA LEU A 365 -7.85 9.97 4.05
C LEU A 365 -6.77 10.63 3.18
N ASP A 366 -5.73 11.22 3.76
CA ASP A 366 -4.48 11.48 3.02
C ASP A 366 -3.77 10.12 2.69
N GLY A 367 -4.54 9.02 2.59
CA GLY A 367 -4.17 7.61 2.47
C GLY A 367 -5.40 6.73 2.16
N ALA A 368 -5.44 5.49 2.63
CA ALA A 368 -6.46 4.49 2.28
C ALA A 368 -6.97 3.67 3.48
N LEU A 369 -8.16 3.07 3.36
CA LEU A 369 -8.69 2.10 4.31
C LEU A 369 -8.69 0.71 3.68
N HIS A 370 -7.85 -0.18 4.19
CA HIS A 370 -7.76 -1.57 3.75
C HIS A 370 -8.55 -2.46 4.69
N VAL A 371 -9.39 -3.34 4.14
CA VAL A 371 -10.16 -4.34 4.90
C VAL A 371 -9.70 -5.73 4.52
N PHE A 372 -9.56 -6.58 5.53
CA PHE A 372 -9.05 -7.94 5.40
C PHE A 372 -10.05 -8.95 5.95
N SER A 373 -10.16 -10.09 5.27
CA SER A 373 -11.00 -11.22 5.67
C SER A 373 -10.14 -12.41 6.06
N CYS A 374 -10.56 -13.12 7.10
CA CYS A 374 -9.97 -14.41 7.43
C CYS A 374 -10.13 -15.39 6.26
N ARG A 375 -9.07 -16.17 5.99
CA ARG A 375 -9.03 -17.21 4.95
C ARG A 375 -10.15 -18.24 5.12
N GLU A 376 -10.35 -18.70 6.35
CA GLU A 376 -11.43 -19.63 6.70
C GLU A 376 -12.80 -18.94 6.88
N ARG A 377 -12.84 -17.59 6.81
CA ARG A 377 -14.07 -16.78 6.89
C ARG A 377 -14.87 -16.97 8.19
N VAL A 378 -14.18 -17.36 9.27
CA VAL A 378 -14.79 -17.58 10.60
C VAL A 378 -14.49 -16.46 11.61
N CYS A 379 -13.45 -15.65 11.35
CA CYS A 379 -13.10 -14.52 12.23
C CYS A 379 -13.80 -13.23 11.78
N GLU A 380 -13.85 -12.24 12.67
CA GLU A 380 -14.24 -10.88 12.30
C GLU A 380 -13.27 -10.30 11.25
N LEU A 381 -13.75 -9.32 10.48
CA LEU A 381 -12.91 -8.57 9.55
C LEU A 381 -11.86 -7.77 10.34
N ALA A 382 -10.68 -7.62 9.76
CA ALA A 382 -9.66 -6.70 10.24
C ALA A 382 -9.54 -5.52 9.27
N PHE A 383 -8.91 -4.43 9.70
CA PHE A 383 -8.62 -3.31 8.83
C PHE A 383 -7.31 -2.64 9.21
N VAL A 384 -6.74 -1.91 8.26
CA VAL A 384 -5.67 -0.94 8.49
C VAL A 384 -6.01 0.34 7.72
N ALA A 385 -5.85 1.49 8.36
CA ALA A 385 -6.00 2.79 7.73
C ALA A 385 -4.63 3.47 7.55
N GLU A 386 -4.46 4.18 6.45
CA GLU A 386 -3.27 4.97 6.13
C GLU A 386 -3.65 6.45 6.06
N PHE A 387 -2.75 7.32 6.54
CA PHE A 387 -2.98 8.76 6.74
C PHE A 387 -1.74 9.59 6.46
#